data_AF-A0A531MQ23-F1
#
_entry.id   AF-A0A531MQ23-F1
#
_cell.length_a   1.000
_cell.length_b   1.000
_cell.length_c   1.000
_cell.angle_alpha   90.00
_cell.angle_beta   90.00
_cell.angle_gamma   90.00
#
_symmetry.space_group_name_H-M   'P 1'
#
loop_
_entity.id
_entity.type
_entity.pdbx_description
1 polymer ?
#
loop_
_entity_poly.entity_id
_entity_poly.type
_entity_poly.pdbx_seq_one_letter_code
_entity_poly.pdbx_strand_id
1 'polypeptide(L)' 'MTVFRSNGDRVPQAIEAMATEARAGRMDRREFLALASAFGASTAFAYGMIGLAAPTQALAEEPKKGGTLHVSMAVKAQK' A
#
# COMPACT_ATOMS: atom_id res chain seq x y z
N MET A 1 7.08 -18.51 18.90
CA MET A 1 6.53 -17.83 17.72
C MET A 1 6.13 -16.42 18.18
N THR A 2 6.79 -15.38 17.67
CA THR A 2 6.52 -14.00 18.10
C THR A 2 5.35 -13.45 17.29
N VAL A 3 4.30 -12.97 17.96
CA VAL A 3 3.13 -12.38 17.32
C VAL A 3 3.31 -10.87 17.25
N PHE A 4 3.35 -10.30 16.05
CA PHE A 4 3.41 -8.85 15.83
C PHE A 4 2.00 -8.30 15.69
N ARG A 5 1.73 -7.14 16.30
CA ARG A 5 0.44 -6.44 16.23
C ARG A 5 0.60 -5.18 15.40
N SER A 6 -0.44 -4.81 14.65
CA SER A 6 -0.46 -3.61 13.81
C SER A 6 -0.35 -2.29 14.56
N ASN A 7 -0.60 -2.27 15.88
CA ASN A 7 -0.39 -1.13 16.76
C ASN A 7 0.82 -1.29 17.69
N GLY A 8 1.78 -2.16 17.34
CA GLY A 8 3.04 -2.32 18.08
C GLY A 8 4.17 -1.53 17.47
N ASP A 9 5.18 -1.20 18.27
CA ASP A 9 6.35 -0.42 17.83
C ASP A 9 7.39 -1.24 17.03
N ARG A 10 7.04 -2.48 16.64
CA ARG A 10 7.97 -3.42 16.00
C ARG A 10 7.30 -4.22 14.88
N VAL A 11 8.05 -4.41 13.80
CA VAL A 11 7.72 -5.31 12.68
C VAL A 11 8.65 -6.53 12.68
N PRO A 12 8.33 -7.60 11.92
CA PRO A 12 9.25 -8.72 11.75
C PRO A 12 10.60 -8.28 11.17
N GLN A 13 11.68 -8.95 11.58
CA GLN A 13 13.05 -8.65 11.11
C GLN A 13 13.20 -8.73 9.57
N ALA A 14 12.41 -9.59 8.92
CA ALA A 14 12.37 -9.65 7.46
C ALA A 14 11.93 -8.32 6.81
N ILE A 15 11.00 -7.59 7.45
CA ILE A 15 10.54 -6.28 6.97
C ILE A 15 11.61 -5.21 7.19
N GLU A 16 12.37 -5.29 8.29
CA GLU A 16 13.52 -4.40 8.51
C GLU A 16 14.62 -4.60 7.44
N ALA A 17 14.89 -5.86 7.08
CA ALA A 17 15.81 -6.18 5.99
C ALA A 17 15.29 -5.65 4.64
N MET A 18 14.02 -5.89 4.33
CA MET A 18 13.37 -5.37 3.12
C MET A 18 13.38 -3.83 3.06
N ALA A 19 13.24 -3.14 4.19
CA ALA A 19 13.35 -1.68 4.23
C ALA A 19 14.74 -1.20 3.81
N THR A 20 15.79 -1.94 4.18
CA THR A 20 17.18 -1.65 3.77
C THR A 20 17.34 -1.85 2.27
N GLU A 21 16.78 -2.92 1.71
CA GLU A 21 16.79 -3.20 0.26
C GLU A 21 16.01 -2.15 -0.54
N ALA A 22 14.83 -1.75 -0.06
CA ALA A 22 14.01 -0.72 -0.68
C ALA A 22 14.69 0.65 -0.63
N ARG A 23 15.34 0.99 0.49
CA ARG A 23 16.15 2.21 0.63
C ARG A 23 17.36 2.20 -0.30
N ALA A 24 17.96 1.03 -0.54
CA ALA A 24 19.07 0.88 -1.47
C ALA A 24 18.64 0.81 -2.96
N GLY A 25 17.33 0.88 -3.24
CA GLY A 25 16.79 0.80 -4.59
C GLY A 25 16.84 -0.61 -5.21
N ARG A 26 17.09 -1.64 -4.41
CA ARG A 26 17.12 -3.05 -4.85
C ARG A 26 15.77 -3.75 -4.76
N MET A 27 14.78 -3.09 -4.16
CA MET A 27 13.39 -3.53 -4.06
C MET A 27 12.46 -2.40 -4.50
N ASP A 28 11.35 -2.74 -5.16
CA ASP A 28 10.34 -1.74 -5.54
C ASP A 28 9.66 -1.18 -4.29
N ARG A 29 9.53 0.15 -4.25
CA ARG A 29 8.91 0.86 -3.13
C ARG A 29 7.47 0.41 -2.87
N ARG A 30 6.66 0.20 -3.91
CA ARG A 30 5.25 -0.18 -3.77
C ARG A 30 5.14 -1.60 -3.21
N GLU A 31 6.03 -2.49 -3.65
CA GLU A 31 6.10 -3.85 -3.14
C GLU A 31 6.44 -3.88 -1.65
N PHE A 32 7.46 -3.11 -1.24
CA PHE A 32 7.80 -2.94 0.18
C PHE A 32 6.63 -2.39 1.00
N LEU A 33 5.96 -1.34 0.51
CA LEU A 33 4.84 -0.74 1.22
C LEU A 33 3.67 -1.73 1.38
N ALA A 34 3.36 -2.52 0.34
CA ALA A 34 2.32 -3.54 0.42
C ALA A 34 2.63 -4.60 1.49
N LEU A 35 3.86 -5.12 1.50
CA LEU A 35 4.33 -6.09 2.49
C LEU A 35 4.33 -5.49 3.90
N ALA A 36 4.94 -4.31 4.09
CA ALA A 36 4.99 -3.64 5.38
C ALA A 36 3.58 -3.42 5.96
N SER A 37 2.63 -2.97 5.13
CA SER A 37 1.23 -2.82 5.56
C SER A 37 0.55 -4.14 5.90
N ALA A 38 0.82 -5.22 5.17
CA ALA A 38 0.29 -6.55 5.51
C ALA A 38 0.79 -7.06 6.87
N PHE A 39 2.01 -6.70 7.26
CA PHE A 39 2.59 -7.00 8.57
C PHE A 39 2.24 -5.96 9.65
N GLY A 40 1.35 -5.02 9.35
CA GLY A 40 0.82 -4.07 10.32
C GLY A 40 1.64 -2.80 10.49
N ALA A 41 2.60 -2.50 9.62
CA ALA A 41 3.23 -1.19 9.59
C ALA A 41 2.20 -0.13 9.16
N SER A 42 2.04 0.92 9.97
CA SER A 42 1.31 2.10 9.54
C SER A 42 2.02 2.77 8.36
N THR A 43 1.28 3.54 7.56
CA THR A 43 1.86 4.27 6.42
C THR A 43 3.00 5.18 6.86
N ALA A 44 2.83 5.93 7.95
CA ALA A 44 3.89 6.81 8.46
C ALA A 44 5.15 6.03 8.86
N PHE A 45 4.99 4.88 9.52
CA PHE A 45 6.10 4.02 9.92
C PHE A 45 6.83 3.44 8.72
N ALA A 46 6.09 2.90 7.74
CA ALA A 46 6.68 2.31 6.53
C ALA A 46 7.50 3.33 5.72
N TYR A 47 6.99 4.55 5.55
CA TYR A 47 7.73 5.61 4.87
C TYR A 47 8.97 6.05 5.66
N GLY A 48 8.88 6.12 6.98
CA GLY A 48 10.02 6.36 7.86
C GLY A 48 11.13 5.31 7.71
N MET A 49 10.77 4.02 7.63
CA MET A 49 11.74 2.93 7.45
C MET A 49 12.60 3.09 6.18
N ILE A 50 12.00 3.53 5.07
CA ILE A 50 12.70 3.73 3.79
C ILE A 50 13.27 5.14 3.62
N GLY A 51 13.11 6.01 4.63
CA GLY A 51 13.62 7.38 4.59
C GLY A 51 12.91 8.30 3.60
N LEU A 52 11.65 8.00 3.27
CA LEU A 52 10.83 8.85 2.42
C LEU A 52 9.93 9.74 3.26
N ALA A 53 9.68 10.95 2.76
CA ALA A 53 8.62 11.79 3.31
C ALA A 53 7.28 11.04 3.19
N ALA A 54 6.48 11.08 4.26
CA ALA A 54 5.13 10.54 4.22
C ALA A 54 4.38 11.17 3.03
N PRO A 55 3.61 10.38 2.27
CA PRO A 55 2.91 10.90 1.11
C PRO A 55 1.97 11.99 1.60
N THR A 56 2.13 13.20 1.09
CA THR A 56 1.14 14.26 1.26
C THR A 56 -0.17 13.78 0.67
N GLN A 57 -1.30 14.34 1.11
CA GLN A 57 -2.58 14.04 0.47
C GLN A 57 -2.40 14.11 -1.04
N ALA A 58 -2.63 12.99 -1.72
CA ALA A 58 -2.62 12.98 -3.17
C ALA A 58 -3.77 13.88 -3.59
N LEU A 59 -3.44 15.08 -4.06
CA LEU A 59 -4.35 15.89 -4.84
C LEU A 59 -4.60 15.06 -6.09
N ALA A 60 -5.66 14.26 -6.07
CA ALA A 60 -6.14 13.62 -7.28
C ALA A 60 -6.29 14.73 -8.32
N GLU A 61 -5.74 14.50 -9.52
CA GLU A 61 -6.05 15.34 -10.66
C GLU A 61 -7.58 15.46 -10.73
N GLU A 62 -8.09 16.67 -10.98
CA GLU A 62 -9.52 16.95 -10.95
C GLU A 62 -10.26 15.84 -11.70
N PRO A 63 -11.15 15.07 -11.03
CA PRO A 63 -11.83 13.96 -11.69
C PRO A 63 -12.56 14.53 -12.90
N LYS A 64 -12.14 14.11 -14.10
CA LYS A 64 -12.81 14.54 -15.34
C LYS A 64 -14.25 14.11 -15.26
N LYS A 65 -15.13 15.08 -15.03
CA LYS A 65 -16.58 14.88 -14.97
C LYS A 65 -17.06 14.55 -16.37
N GLY A 66 -17.57 13.33 -16.56
CA GLY A 66 -18.37 12.98 -17.73
C GLY A 66 -17.76 11.94 -18.67
N GLY A 67 -18.67 11.25 -19.35
CA GLY A 67 -18.42 10.14 -20.27
C GLY A 67 -19.61 9.16 -20.21
N THR A 68 -19.95 8.56 -21.34
CA THR A 68 -20.99 7.52 -21.40
C THR A 68 -20.33 6.15 -21.22
N LEU A 69 -20.53 5.53 -20.07
CA LEU A 69 -20.15 4.13 -19.84
C LEU A 69 -21.21 3.22 -20.50
N HIS A 70 -20.85 2.59 -21.62
CA HIS A 70 -21.69 1.55 -22.23
C HIS A 70 -21.43 0.22 -21.53
N VAL A 71 -22.36 -0.21 -20.68
CA VAL A 71 -22.32 -1.52 -20.02
C VAL A 71 -23.32 -2.44 -20.71
N SER A 72 -22.81 -3.46 -21.40
CA SER A 72 -23.64 -4.55 -21.93
C SER A 72 -23.72 -5.67 -20.90
N MET A 73 -24.83 -5.77 -20.17
CA MET A 73 -25.08 -6.84 -19.22
C MET A 73 -26.07 -7.86 -19.80
N ALA A 74 -25.78 -9.14 -19.63
CA ALA A 74 -26.71 -10.20 -20.01
C ALA A 74 -27.89 -10.25 -19.02
N VAL A 75 -29.08 -9.84 -19.47
CA VAL A 75 -30.32 -9.96 -18.69
C VAL A 75 -30.92 -11.34 -18.91
N LYS A 76 -31.01 -12.16 -17.85
CA LYS A 76 -31.74 -13.43 -17.88
C LYS A 76 -33.22 -13.18 -17.58
N ALA A 77 -34.10 -13.92 -18.24
CA ALA A 77 -35.54 -13.86 -17.97
C ALA A 77 -35.86 -14.30 -16.55
N GLN A 78 -36.86 -13.66 -15.93
CA GLN A 78 -37.37 -14.03 -14.62
C GLN A 78 -38.12 -15.36 -14.72
N LYS A 79 -37.86 -16.27 -13.77
CA LYS A 79 -38.49 -17.59 -13.67
C LYS A 79 -39.92 -17.48 -13.15
#